data_AF-A0A397LKC4-F1
#
_entry.id   AF-A0A397LKC4-F1
#
_cell.length_a   1.000
_cell.length_b   1.000
_cell.length_c   1.000
_cell.angle_alpha   90.00
_cell.angle_beta   90.00
_cell.angle_gamma   90.00
#
_symmetry.space_group_name_H-M   'P 1'
#
loop_
_entity.id
_entity.type
_entity.pdbx_description
1 polymer ?
#
loop_
_entity_poly.entity_id
_entity_poly.type
_entity_poly.pdbx_seq_one_letter_code
_entity_poly.pdbx_strand_id
1 'polypeptide(L)'
;MKKKSIAIFFTIVFMAIITTPTIISAIDKSVDISVFYSMSEEEESHKVPNKLFETLFTKPNPVNYYLSSTAVDNSLGYYFKNYPKPHLNLISPPPETHIL
;
A
#
# COMPACT_ATOMS: atom_id res chain seq x y z
N MET A 1 26.62 -18.93 -11.30
CA MET A 1 26.33 -18.83 -9.84
C MET A 1 25.74 -17.48 -9.42
N LYS A 2 26.17 -16.34 -9.98
CA LYS A 2 25.66 -15.00 -9.63
C LYS A 2 24.13 -14.83 -9.73
N LYS A 3 23.49 -15.37 -10.80
CA LYS A 3 22.02 -15.33 -10.99
C LYS A 3 21.22 -16.10 -9.93
N LYS A 4 21.79 -17.16 -9.35
CA LYS A 4 21.14 -17.88 -8.25
C LYS A 4 21.29 -17.12 -6.93
N SER A 5 22.45 -16.53 -6.70
CA SER A 5 22.71 -15.72 -5.51
C SER A 5 21.80 -14.49 -5.43
N ILE A 6 21.56 -13.80 -6.55
CA ILE A 6 20.65 -12.65 -6.57
C ILE A 6 19.20 -13.08 -6.32
N ALA A 7 18.76 -14.21 -6.89
CA ALA A 7 17.43 -14.75 -6.63
C ALA A 7 17.25 -15.12 -5.15
N ILE A 8 18.23 -15.82 -4.57
CA ILE A 8 18.24 -16.20 -3.14
C ILE A 8 18.17 -14.95 -2.25
N PHE A 9 18.96 -13.93 -2.56
CA PHE A 9 18.95 -12.66 -1.83
C PHE A 9 17.54 -12.04 -1.81
N PHE A 10 16.90 -11.89 -2.98
CA PHE A 10 15.57 -11.32 -3.04
C PHE A 10 14.52 -12.19 -2.34
N THR A 11 14.60 -13.52 -2.43
CA THR A 11 13.69 -14.39 -1.68
C THR A 11 13.84 -14.23 -0.16
N ILE A 12 15.06 -14.06 0.35
CA ILE A 12 15.28 -13.83 1.78
C ILE A 12 14.70 -12.47 2.20
N VAL A 13 14.91 -11.43 1.39
CA VAL A 13 14.35 -10.09 1.65
C VAL A 13 12.83 -10.12 1.67
N PHE A 14 12.19 -10.74 0.68
CA PHE A 14 10.73 -10.87 0.64
C PHE A 14 10.19 -11.67 1.83
N MET A 15 10.85 -12.79 2.16
CA MET A 15 10.44 -13.60 3.29
C MET A 15 10.54 -12.83 4.61
N ALA A 16 11.60 -12.03 4.79
CA ALA A 16 11.73 -11.17 5.97
C ALA A 16 10.59 -10.15 6.07
N ILE A 17 10.26 -9.45 4.97
CA ILE A 17 9.20 -8.45 4.96
C ILE A 17 7.84 -9.07 5.31
N ILE A 18 7.48 -10.19 4.66
CA ILE A 18 6.17 -10.83 4.86
C ILE A 18 6.03 -11.39 6.29
N THR A 19 7.11 -11.93 6.86
CA THR A 19 7.08 -12.54 8.20
C THR A 19 7.23 -11.55 9.34
N THR A 20 7.59 -10.29 9.06
CA THR A 20 7.88 -9.26 10.07
C THR A 20 6.75 -9.08 11.11
N PRO A 21 5.46 -8.88 10.73
CA PRO A 21 4.38 -8.72 11.71
C PRO A 21 4.18 -9.98 12.57
N THR A 22 4.41 -11.17 11.99
CA THR A 22 4.25 -12.45 12.68
C THR A 22 5.34 -12.67 13.73
N ILE A 23 6.59 -12.34 13.40
CA ILE A 23 7.73 -12.47 14.31
C ILE A 23 7.58 -11.48 15.48
N ILE A 24 7.21 -10.24 15.19
CA ILE A 24 6.98 -9.20 16.21
C ILE A 24 5.88 -9.64 17.18
N SER A 25 4.73 -10.09 16.66
CA SER A 25 3.61 -10.57 17.47
C SER A 25 3.95 -11.80 18.33
N ALA A 26 4.86 -12.66 17.85
CA ALA A 26 5.33 -13.82 18.60
C ALA A 26 6.27 -13.47 19.77
N ILE A 27 7.06 -12.40 19.63
CA ILE A 27 8.00 -11.93 20.66
C ILE A 27 7.24 -11.11 21.71
N ASP A 28 6.40 -10.18 21.27
CA ASP A 28 5.69 -9.25 22.13
C ASP A 28 4.29 -8.96 21.59
N LYS A 29 3.29 -9.30 22.40
CA LYS A 29 1.86 -9.11 22.07
C LYS A 29 1.37 -7.69 22.33
N SER A 30 2.17 -6.86 23.00
CA SER A 30 1.83 -5.47 23.31
C SER A 30 2.15 -4.50 22.17
N VAL A 31 2.97 -4.94 21.21
CA VAL A 31 3.35 -4.13 20.05
C VAL A 31 2.21 -4.06 19.05
N ASP A 32 1.86 -2.85 18.66
CA ASP A 32 0.84 -2.59 17.64
C ASP A 32 1.38 -2.93 16.24
N ILE A 33 0.86 -4.02 15.67
CA ILE A 33 1.19 -4.49 14.32
C ILE A 33 0.29 -3.87 13.23
N SER A 34 -0.76 -3.13 13.59
CA SER A 34 -1.72 -2.55 12.64
C SER A 34 -1.04 -1.63 11.63
N VAL A 35 0.01 -0.92 12.06
CA VAL A 35 0.83 -0.03 11.23
C VAL A 35 1.49 -0.77 10.05
N PHE A 36 1.90 -2.03 10.23
CA PHE A 36 2.50 -2.80 9.13
C PHE A 36 1.46 -3.22 8.09
N TYR A 37 0.21 -3.45 8.51
CA TYR A 37 -0.89 -3.80 7.62
C TYR A 37 -1.42 -2.56 6.89
N SER A 38 -1.61 -1.44 7.60
CA SER A 38 -2.08 -0.19 6.99
C SER A 38 -1.09 0.39 5.98
N MET A 39 0.23 0.23 6.21
CA MET A 39 1.24 0.65 5.24
C MET A 39 1.17 -0.10 3.89
N SER A 40 0.53 -1.27 3.86
CA SER A 40 0.33 -2.06 2.62
C SER A 40 -1.06 -1.86 2.01
N GLU A 41 -1.94 -1.10 2.65
CA GLU A 41 -3.30 -0.86 2.20
C GLU A 41 -3.34 0.35 1.25
N GLU A 42 -3.54 0.09 -0.04
CA GLU A 42 -3.50 1.12 -1.09
C GLU A 42 -4.74 2.04 -1.08
N GLU A 43 -5.82 1.64 -0.40
CA GLU A 43 -7.09 2.37 -0.33
C GLU A 43 -7.07 3.58 0.62
N GLU A 44 -6.06 3.70 1.50
CA GLU A 44 -5.99 4.75 2.54
C GLU A 44 -5.34 6.08 2.10
N SER A 45 -5.04 6.26 0.81
CA SER A 45 -4.39 7.47 0.28
C SER A 45 -5.17 8.79 0.49
N HIS A 46 -6.38 8.74 1.04
CA HIS A 46 -7.25 9.90 1.18
C HIS A 46 -7.43 10.46 2.60
N LYS A 47 -7.00 9.80 3.71
CA LYS A 47 -7.42 10.25 5.05
C LYS A 47 -6.46 10.04 6.24
N VAL A 48 -5.14 9.99 6.06
CA VAL A 48 -4.21 10.07 7.20
C VAL A 48 -3.36 11.35 7.10
N PRO A 49 -3.41 12.26 8.08
CA PRO A 49 -2.57 13.45 8.05
C PRO A 49 -1.13 13.00 8.24
N ASN A 50 -0.31 13.17 7.20
CA ASN A 50 1.15 12.98 7.15
C ASN A 50 1.94 13.83 8.19
N LYS A 51 1.29 14.33 9.24
CA LYS A 51 1.82 15.32 10.18
C LYS A 51 2.75 14.72 11.23
N LEU A 52 2.59 13.44 11.57
CA LEU A 52 3.46 12.78 12.56
C LEU A 52 4.81 12.35 11.98
N PHE A 53 4.87 11.96 10.70
CA PHE A 53 6.13 11.56 10.06
C PHE A 53 6.97 12.77 9.60
N GLU A 54 6.33 13.87 9.15
CA GLU A 54 7.07 15.08 8.72
C GLU A 54 7.81 15.80 9.88
N THR A 55 7.30 15.69 11.11
CA THR A 55 7.89 16.38 12.27
C THR A 55 9.17 15.73 12.78
N LEU A 56 9.39 14.44 12.53
CA LEU A 56 10.60 13.73 12.96
C LEU A 56 11.78 13.88 12.01
N PHE A 57 11.53 14.25 10.74
CA PHE A 57 12.58 14.37 9.71
C PHE A 57 12.90 15.80 9.28
N THR A 58 12.34 16.84 9.92
CA THR A 58 12.65 18.23 9.56
C THR A 58 14.00 18.69 10.14
N LYS A 59 15.07 18.29 9.46
CA LYS A 59 16.12 19.19 8.93
C LYS A 59 16.98 18.41 7.92
N PRO A 60 16.48 18.10 6.71
CA PRO A 60 17.35 17.74 5.61
C PRO A 60 17.90 19.03 4.99
N ASN A 61 19.23 19.16 5.00
CA ASN A 61 19.98 20.10 4.17
C ASN A 61 19.47 19.98 2.71
N PRO A 62 19.25 21.07 1.95
CA PRO A 62 18.59 21.00 0.65
C PRO A 62 19.54 20.38 -0.40
N VAL A 63 19.62 19.05 -0.43
CA VAL A 63 20.19 18.30 -1.55
C VAL A 63 19.05 18.06 -2.53
N ASN A 64 19.01 18.90 -3.57
CA ASN A 64 18.04 18.85 -4.64
C ASN A 64 18.27 17.59 -5.51
N TYR A 65 17.55 16.50 -5.24
CA TYR A 65 17.52 15.34 -6.13
C TYR A 65 16.62 15.66 -7.32
N TYR A 66 17.23 16.11 -8.41
CA TYR A 66 16.55 16.38 -9.67
C TYR A 66 16.18 15.05 -10.34
N LEU A 67 14.94 14.58 -10.14
CA LEU A 67 14.38 13.46 -10.89
C LEU A 67 14.02 13.96 -12.30
N SER A 68 14.96 13.81 -13.23
CA SER A 68 14.70 14.08 -14.65
C SER A 68 13.74 13.02 -15.19
N SER A 69 12.44 13.32 -15.19
CA SER A 69 11.47 12.56 -15.96
C SER A 69 11.73 12.84 -17.44
N THR A 70 12.34 11.89 -18.15
CA THR A 70 12.30 11.90 -19.61
C THR A 70 10.83 11.93 -20.02
N ALA A 71 10.44 12.95 -20.80
CA ALA A 71 9.08 13.09 -21.31
C ALA A 71 8.73 11.87 -22.17
N VAL A 72 8.19 10.84 -21.53
CA VAL A 72 7.42 9.80 -22.18
C VAL A 72 6.08 10.44 -22.47
N ASP A 73 5.73 10.53 -23.75
CA ASP A 73 4.45 11.04 -24.20
C ASP A 73 3.35 10.22 -23.53
N ASN A 74 2.72 10.78 -22.49
CA ASN A 74 1.71 10.10 -21.69
C ASN A 74 0.42 10.06 -22.50
N SER A 75 0.29 9.08 -23.41
CA SER A 75 -0.99 8.75 -24.04
C SER A 75 -1.92 8.01 -23.07
N LEU A 76 -1.96 8.43 -21.79
CA LEU A 76 -2.95 7.97 -20.81
C LEU A 76 -4.29 8.67 -21.11
N GLY A 77 -4.87 8.37 -22.27
CA GLY A 77 -6.21 8.80 -22.62
C GLY A 77 -7.21 8.12 -21.67
N TYR A 78 -7.90 8.91 -20.86
CA TYR A 78 -9.05 8.42 -20.10
C TYR A 78 -10.12 7.92 -21.07
N TYR A 79 -10.45 6.63 -21.00
CA TYR A 79 -11.53 6.03 -21.77
C TYR A 79 -12.70 5.69 -20.84
N PHE A 80 -13.82 6.39 -21.02
CA PHE A 80 -15.06 6.07 -20.32
C PHE A 80 -15.62 4.76 -20.88
N LYS A 81 -15.51 3.68 -20.11
CA LYS A 81 -16.11 2.39 -20.48
C LYS A 81 -17.63 2.49 -20.30
N ASN A 82 -18.37 2.36 -21.39
CA ASN A 82 -19.83 2.26 -21.36
C ASN A 82 -20.23 0.84 -20.91
N TYR A 83 -20.37 0.63 -19.61
CA TYR A 83 -20.90 -0.61 -19.06
C TYR A 83 -22.42 -0.56 -18.91
N PRO A 84 -23.14 -1.66 -19.22
CA PRO A 84 -24.54 -1.76 -18.87
C PRO A 84 -24.70 -1.72 -17.34
N LYS A 85 -25.78 -1.10 -16.87
CA LYS A 85 -26.07 -1.01 -15.43
C LYS A 85 -26.19 -2.41 -14.84
N PRO A 86 -25.31 -2.82 -13.89
CA PRO A 86 -25.39 -4.14 -13.29
C PRO A 86 -26.66 -4.26 -12.42
N HIS A 87 -27.19 -5.47 -12.30
CA HIS A 87 -28.31 -5.78 -11.42
C HIS A 87 -27.84 -5.74 -9.96
N LEU A 88 -27.79 -4.53 -9.37
CA LEU A 88 -27.28 -4.26 -8.02
C LEU A 88 -27.94 -5.16 -6.97
N ASN A 89 -29.23 -5.46 -7.12
CA ASN A 89 -29.97 -6.33 -6.19
C ASN A 89 -29.49 -7.78 -6.18
N LEU A 90 -28.75 -8.23 -7.21
CA LEU A 90 -28.17 -9.58 -7.29
C LEU A 90 -26.75 -9.63 -6.72
N ILE A 91 -25.95 -8.59 -6.98
CA ILE A 91 -24.53 -8.53 -6.56
C ILE A 91 -24.34 -7.92 -5.17
N SER A 92 -25.27 -7.08 -4.74
CA SER A 92 -25.25 -6.36 -3.47
C SER A 92 -26.69 -6.16 -3.00
N PRO A 93 -27.39 -7.23 -2.60
CA PRO A 93 -28.73 -7.11 -2.06
C PRO A 93 -28.73 -6.14 -0.86
N PRO A 94 -29.81 -5.36 -0.67
CA PRO A 94 -29.91 -4.49 0.48
C PRO A 94 -29.87 -5.32 1.78
N PRO A 95 -29.31 -4.77 2.87
CA PRO A 95 -29.34 -5.43 4.18
C PRO A 95 -30.77 -5.75 4.62
N GLU A 96 -30.98 -6.91 5.23
CA GLU A 96 -32.27 -7.28 5.81
C GLU A 96 -32.58 -6.34 6.99
N THR A 97 -33.58 -5.48 6.81
CA THR A 97 -34.07 -4.64 7.90
C THR A 97 -35.01 -5.46 8.78
N HIS A 98 -34.48 -6.11 9.80
CA HIS A 98 -35.30 -6.57 10.93
C HIS A 98 -35.70 -5.34 11.76
N ILE A 99 -36.80 -4.69 11.36
CA ILE A 99 -37.44 -3.66 12.17
C ILE A 99 -38.33 -4.39 13.19
N LEU A 100 -37.94 -4.32 14.47
CA LEU A 100 -38.76 -4.70 15.62
C LEU A 100 -39.75 -3.59 15.96
#